data_AF-A0A953GKS4-F1
#
_entry.id   AF-A0A953GKS4-F1
#
_cell.length_a   1.000
_cell.length_b   1.000
_cell.length_c   1.000
_cell.angle_alpha   90.00
_cell.angle_beta   90.00
_cell.angle_gamma   90.00
#
_symmetry.space_group_name_H-M   'P 1'
#
loop_
_entity.id
_entity.type
_entity.pdbx_description
1 polymer ?
#
loop_
_entity_poly.entity_id
_entity_poly.type
_entity_poly.pdbx_seq_one_letter_code
_entity_poly.pdbx_strand_id
1 'polypeptide(L)'
;MKQQHQTLEQIKHHFPPLHNVNQTHRQGLSSMDKLALWITEHVGTMAFFMLIFFWTLIWLSWNTLAPSQLRFDPFPAFVLWLFISNMIQIFLMPLIMIGQNLQSRHSELRAEQDFTINLKAEAEVEEILRHLENQSEKILIILSKLEALENKHV
;
A
#
# COMPACT_ATOMS: atom_id res chain seq x y z
N MET A 1 0.44 51.10 11.51
CA MET A 1 0.41 49.71 12.00
C MET A 1 0.44 48.79 10.77
N LYS A 2 1.56 48.13 10.49
CA LYS A 2 1.72 47.27 9.30
C LYS A 2 1.09 45.91 9.59
N GLN A 3 -0.10 45.65 9.06
CA GLN A 3 -0.64 44.29 8.94
C GLN A 3 0.27 43.53 7.98
N GLN A 4 1.13 42.69 8.55
CA GLN A 4 1.97 41.78 7.80
C GLN A 4 1.06 40.67 7.28
N HIS A 5 0.49 40.86 6.10
CA HIS A 5 -0.13 39.79 5.33
C HIS A 5 0.95 38.72 5.14
N GLN A 6 0.83 37.59 5.85
CA GLN A 6 1.64 36.42 5.55
C GLN A 6 1.32 36.01 4.11
N THR A 7 2.23 36.30 3.19
CA THR A 7 2.12 35.90 1.78
C THR A 7 2.03 34.38 1.69
N LEU A 8 1.17 33.85 0.81
CA LEU A 8 0.96 32.40 0.57
C LEU A 8 2.28 31.61 0.39
N GLU A 9 3.34 32.28 -0.07
CA GLU A 9 4.72 31.78 -0.14
C GLU A 9 5.29 31.32 1.21
N GLN A 10 5.02 32.01 2.32
CA GLN A 10 5.51 31.64 3.65
C GLN A 10 4.82 30.40 4.21
N ILE A 11 3.54 30.22 3.88
CA ILE A 11 2.76 29.02 4.22
C ILE A 11 3.30 27.83 3.40
N LYS A 12 3.57 28.02 2.11
CA LYS A 12 4.10 26.98 1.22
C LYS A 12 5.48 26.45 1.64
N HIS A 13 6.32 27.27 2.28
CA HIS A 13 7.61 26.83 2.83
C HIS A 13 7.48 26.01 4.11
N HIS A 14 6.36 26.10 4.84
CA HIS A 14 6.10 25.28 6.02
C HIS A 14 5.61 23.87 5.65
N PHE A 15 5.10 23.70 4.43
CA PHE A 15 4.53 22.45 3.92
C PHE A 15 5.34 21.93 2.72
N PRO A 16 6.47 21.24 2.94
CA PRO A 16 7.19 20.60 1.85
C PRO A 16 6.25 19.63 1.10
N PRO A 17 6.39 19.51 -0.23
CA PRO A 17 5.54 18.63 -1.03
C PRO A 17 5.65 17.19 -0.52
N LEU A 18 4.51 16.50 -0.46
CA LEU A 18 4.43 15.08 -0.09
C LEU A 18 5.42 14.29 -0.94
N HIS A 19 6.54 13.90 -0.33
CA HIS A 19 7.56 13.12 -0.99
C HIS A 19 6.99 11.72 -1.22
N ASN A 20 7.00 11.23 -2.47
CA ASN A 20 6.43 9.93 -2.78
C ASN A 20 7.35 8.82 -2.26
N VAL A 21 7.15 8.44 -1.01
CA VAL A 21 7.91 7.44 -0.25
C VAL A 21 7.95 6.06 -0.92
N ASN A 22 7.02 5.75 -1.82
CA ASN A 22 7.08 4.50 -2.60
C ASN A 22 8.31 4.43 -3.51
N GLN A 23 8.91 5.56 -3.91
CA GLN A 23 10.06 5.57 -4.82
C GLN A 23 11.39 5.29 -4.12
N THR A 24 11.54 5.72 -2.86
CA THR A 24 12.78 5.56 -2.09
C THR A 24 13.00 4.11 -1.63
N HIS A 25 11.93 3.38 -1.30
CA HIS A 25 12.03 2.01 -0.79
C HIS A 25 12.38 0.96 -1.85
N ARG A 26 12.08 1.20 -3.13
CA ARG A 26 12.36 0.25 -4.22
C ARG A 26 13.86 0.10 -4.54
N GLN A 27 14.69 1.03 -4.08
CA GLN A 27 16.11 1.12 -4.43
C GLN A 27 17.01 0.17 -3.61
N GLY A 28 16.52 -0.40 -2.50
CA GLY A 28 17.28 -1.29 -1.61
C GLY A 28 17.09 -2.80 -1.84
N LEU A 29 16.33 -3.23 -2.83
CA LEU A 29 16.02 -4.65 -3.06
C LEU A 29 17.18 -5.35 -3.79
N SER A 30 17.67 -6.46 -3.22
CA SER A 30 18.61 -7.35 -3.89
C SER A 30 17.99 -7.95 -5.15
N SER A 31 18.81 -8.37 -6.12
CA SER A 31 18.34 -9.07 -7.32
C SER A 31 17.55 -10.34 -6.97
N MET A 32 17.92 -11.02 -5.88
CA MET A 32 17.21 -12.20 -5.36
C MET A 32 15.83 -11.82 -4.79
N ASP A 33 15.74 -10.70 -4.08
CA ASP A 33 14.48 -10.19 -3.53
C ASP A 33 13.51 -9.81 -4.65
N LYS A 34 14.02 -9.20 -5.73
CA LYS A 34 13.24 -8.87 -6.93
C LYS A 34 12.67 -10.12 -7.60
N LEU A 35 13.46 -11.19 -7.68
CA LEU A 35 13.02 -12.47 -8.22
C LEU A 35 11.95 -13.11 -7.34
N ALA A 36 12.15 -13.12 -6.02
CA ALA A 36 11.16 -13.65 -5.07
C ALA A 36 9.84 -12.88 -5.12
N LEU A 37 9.90 -11.55 -5.21
CA LEU A 37 8.73 -10.69 -5.40
C LEU A 37 8.02 -10.98 -6.72
N TRP A 38 8.76 -11.05 -7.83
CA TRP A 38 8.18 -11.35 -9.14
C TRP A 38 7.46 -12.71 -9.13
N ILE A 39 8.08 -13.74 -8.57
CA ILE A 39 7.45 -15.07 -8.44
C ILE A 39 6.21 -14.99 -7.58
N THR A 40 6.29 -14.36 -6.41
CA THR A 40 5.15 -14.24 -5.49
C THR A 40 3.97 -13.50 -6.13
N GLU A 41 4.23 -12.42 -6.87
CA GLU A 41 3.21 -11.63 -7.55
C GLU A 41 2.54 -12.39 -8.70
N HIS A 42 3.25 -13.27 -9.41
CA HIS A 42 2.68 -14.01 -10.55
C HIS A 42 2.05 -15.34 -10.12
N VAL A 43 2.75 -16.09 -9.27
CA VAL A 43 2.32 -17.42 -8.78
C VAL A 43 1.24 -17.31 -7.71
N GLY A 44 1.25 -16.24 -6.91
CA GLY A 44 0.25 -15.98 -5.87
C GLY A 44 -1.11 -15.51 -6.40
N THR A 45 -1.31 -15.43 -7.72
CA THR A 45 -2.59 -14.98 -8.30
C THR A 45 -3.65 -16.08 -8.33
N MET A 46 -4.91 -15.71 -8.14
CA MET A 46 -6.03 -16.65 -8.26
C MET A 46 -6.16 -17.24 -9.67
N ALA A 47 -5.81 -16.46 -10.70
CA ALA A 47 -5.81 -16.92 -12.09
C ALA A 47 -4.78 -18.04 -12.32
N PHE A 48 -3.57 -17.91 -11.74
CA PHE A 48 -2.53 -18.94 -11.85
C PHE A 48 -2.95 -20.23 -11.13
N PHE A 49 -3.57 -20.13 -9.95
CA PHE A 49 -4.16 -21.28 -9.26
C PHE A 49 -5.18 -22.01 -10.13
N MET A 50 -6.11 -21.28 -10.73
CA MET A 50 -7.13 -21.86 -11.62
C MET A 50 -6.51 -22.54 -12.84
N LEU A 51 -5.46 -21.95 -13.42
CA LEU A 51 -4.73 -22.54 -14.55
C LEU A 51 -4.11 -23.89 -14.17
N ILE A 52 -3.37 -23.98 -13.06
CA ILE A 52 -2.76 -25.24 -12.60
C ILE A 52 -3.84 -26.27 -12.25
N PHE A 53 -4.94 -25.83 -11.61
CA PHE A 53 -6.05 -26.71 -11.25
C PHE A 53 -6.67 -27.37 -12.49
N PHE A 54 -7.05 -26.58 -13.51
CA PHE A 54 -7.62 -27.13 -14.74
C PHE A 54 -6.61 -27.96 -15.52
N TRP A 55 -5.35 -27.53 -15.58
CA TRP A 55 -4.29 -28.33 -16.19
C TRP A 55 -4.17 -29.71 -15.53
N THR A 56 -4.17 -29.75 -14.20
CA THR A 56 -4.12 -31.00 -13.42
C THR A 56 -5.33 -31.88 -13.70
N LEU A 57 -6.53 -31.29 -13.76
CA LEU A 57 -7.76 -32.02 -14.06
C LEU A 57 -7.75 -32.63 -15.47
N ILE A 58 -7.29 -31.86 -16.47
CA ILE A 58 -7.17 -32.32 -17.86
C ILE A 58 -6.16 -33.46 -17.94
N TRP A 59 -4.98 -33.30 -17.30
CA TRP A 59 -3.93 -34.32 -17.31
C TRP A 59 -4.37 -35.61 -16.62
N LEU A 60 -5.07 -35.51 -15.49
CA LEU A 60 -5.63 -36.67 -14.79
C LEU A 60 -6.72 -37.35 -15.62
N SER A 61 -7.61 -36.57 -16.25
CA SER A 61 -8.66 -37.10 -17.13
C SER A 61 -8.06 -37.82 -18.34
N TRP A 62 -6.99 -37.27 -18.92
CA TRP A 62 -6.26 -37.91 -20.02
C TRP A 62 -5.66 -39.25 -19.60
N ASN A 63 -4.93 -39.29 -18.48
CA ASN A 63 -4.26 -40.52 -18.03
C ASN A 63 -5.23 -41.59 -17.49
N THR A 64 -6.46 -41.23 -17.15
CA THR A 64 -7.49 -42.18 -16.67
C THR A 64 -8.38 -42.70 -17.81
N LEU A 65 -8.79 -41.84 -18.74
CA LEU A 65 -9.75 -42.18 -19.80
C LEU A 65 -9.08 -42.60 -21.12
N ALA A 66 -7.79 -42.29 -21.34
CA ALA A 66 -7.11 -42.66 -22.57
C ALA A 66 -6.86 -44.19 -22.68
N PRO A 67 -6.82 -44.73 -23.91
CA PRO A 67 -6.40 -46.11 -24.16
C PRO A 67 -5.03 -46.42 -23.53
N SER A 68 -4.82 -47.66 -23.07
CA SER A 68 -3.56 -48.11 -22.42
C SER A 68 -2.28 -47.77 -23.18
N GLN A 69 -2.38 -47.65 -24.49
CA GLN A 69 -1.28 -47.38 -25.43
C GLN A 69 -0.82 -45.91 -25.42
N LEU A 70 -1.71 -45.00 -24.99
CA LEU A 70 -1.51 -43.54 -25.00
C LEU A 70 -1.40 -42.95 -23.58
N ARG A 71 -1.45 -43.79 -22.55
CA ARG A 71 -1.31 -43.38 -21.15
C ARG A 71 0.17 -43.12 -20.86
N PHE A 72 0.50 -41.87 -20.56
CA PHE A 72 1.84 -41.44 -20.17
C PHE A 72 2.19 -41.87 -18.74
N ASP A 73 1.20 -41.92 -17.85
CA ASP A 73 1.32 -42.29 -16.44
C ASP A 73 0.27 -43.37 -16.06
N PRO A 74 0.57 -44.67 -16.24
CA PRO A 74 -0.38 -45.76 -15.99
C PRO A 74 -0.69 -46.01 -14.50
N PHE A 75 -1.92 -46.48 -14.23
CA PHE A 75 -2.36 -46.92 -12.90
C PHE A 75 -1.42 -48.00 -12.32
N PRO A 76 -1.03 -47.97 -11.03
CA PRO A 76 -1.75 -47.38 -9.88
C PRO A 76 -1.21 -46.06 -9.33
N ALA A 77 -0.17 -45.49 -9.93
CA ALA A 77 0.62 -44.53 -9.20
C ALA A 77 0.97 -43.38 -10.13
N PHE A 78 0.13 -42.33 -10.16
CA PHE A 78 0.33 -41.01 -10.78
C PHE A 78 1.59 -40.27 -10.24
N VAL A 79 2.63 -41.04 -10.01
CA VAL A 79 3.80 -40.84 -9.16
C VAL A 79 4.76 -39.93 -9.88
N LEU A 80 4.83 -40.00 -11.21
CA LEU A 80 5.65 -39.08 -11.97
C LEU A 80 5.13 -37.66 -11.79
N TRP A 81 3.82 -37.46 -11.96
CA TRP A 81 3.22 -36.14 -11.71
C TRP A 81 3.36 -35.70 -10.25
N LEU A 82 3.04 -36.56 -9.29
CA LEU A 82 3.14 -36.23 -7.86
C LEU A 82 4.58 -35.91 -7.44
N PHE A 83 5.56 -36.67 -7.92
CA PHE A 83 6.97 -36.44 -7.63
C PHE A 83 7.45 -35.10 -8.23
N ILE A 84 7.16 -34.84 -9.50
CA ILE A 84 7.56 -33.59 -10.16
C ILE A 84 6.89 -32.39 -9.49
N SER A 85 5.59 -32.46 -9.23
CA SER A 85 4.85 -31.37 -8.58
C SER A 85 5.34 -31.11 -7.17
N ASN A 86 5.65 -32.15 -6.38
CA ASN A 86 6.18 -32.00 -5.03
C ASN A 86 7.60 -31.37 -5.04
N MET A 87 8.48 -31.82 -5.93
CA MET A 87 9.81 -31.22 -6.09
C MET A 87 9.71 -29.73 -6.40
N ILE A 88 8.83 -29.33 -7.32
CA ILE A 88 8.60 -27.92 -7.65
C ILE A 88 8.08 -27.16 -6.44
N GLN A 89 7.10 -27.70 -5.71
CA GLN A 89 6.53 -27.06 -4.51
C GLN A 89 7.56 -26.81 -3.41
N ILE A 90 8.48 -27.75 -3.17
CA ILE A 90 9.53 -27.61 -2.14
C ILE A 90 10.39 -26.37 -2.39
N PHE A 91 10.71 -26.06 -3.66
CA PHE A 91 11.47 -24.85 -4.00
C PHE A 91 10.61 -23.59 -4.03
N LEU A 92 9.35 -23.74 -4.47
CA LEU A 92 8.45 -22.62 -4.69
C LEU A 92 7.94 -22.01 -3.37
N MET A 93 7.61 -22.85 -2.38
CA MET A 93 7.02 -22.40 -1.11
C MET A 93 7.93 -21.44 -0.32
N PRO A 94 9.24 -21.74 -0.08
CA PRO A 94 10.14 -20.79 0.59
C PRO A 94 10.32 -19.50 -0.20
N LEU A 95 10.34 -19.57 -1.53
CA LEU A 95 10.52 -18.42 -2.39
C LEU A 95 9.31 -17.48 -2.37
N ILE A 96 8.11 -18.06 -2.38
CA ILE A 96 6.86 -17.33 -2.14
C ILE A 96 6.88 -16.68 -0.75
N MET A 97 7.29 -17.43 0.28
CA MET A 97 7.34 -16.92 1.66
C MET A 97 8.30 -15.74 1.80
N ILE A 98 9.45 -15.76 1.12
CA ILE A 98 10.38 -14.62 1.08
C ILE A 98 9.71 -13.41 0.43
N GLY A 99 9.05 -13.58 -0.72
CA GLY A 99 8.36 -12.48 -1.38
C GLY A 99 7.20 -11.93 -0.55
N GLN A 100 6.45 -12.78 0.15
CA GLN A 100 5.40 -12.38 1.09
C GLN A 100 5.97 -11.57 2.27
N ASN A 101 7.08 -12.02 2.87
CA ASN A 101 7.74 -11.27 3.95
C ASN A 101 8.21 -9.89 3.49
N LEU A 102 8.73 -9.79 2.26
CA LEU A 102 9.13 -8.52 1.66
C LEU A 102 7.94 -7.58 1.41
N GLN A 103 6.83 -8.11 0.88
CA GLN A 103 5.59 -7.34 0.69
C GLN A 103 5.02 -6.87 2.03
N SER A 104 5.02 -7.73 3.05
CA SER A 104 4.55 -7.42 4.39
C SER A 104 5.38 -6.29 5.02
N ARG A 105 6.72 -6.41 4.98
CA ARG A 105 7.62 -5.35 5.48
C ARG A 105 7.41 -4.02 4.76
N HIS A 106 7.17 -4.04 3.44
CA HIS A 106 6.86 -2.84 2.69
C HIS A 106 5.50 -2.25 3.09
N SER A 107 4.51 -3.10 3.35
CA SER A 107 3.18 -2.68 3.84
C SER A 107 3.26 -2.05 5.21
N GLU A 108 4.07 -2.61 6.11
CA GLU A 108 4.30 -2.09 7.47
C GLU A 108 4.98 -0.71 7.43
N LEU A 109 6.07 -0.58 6.67
CA LEU A 109 6.76 0.71 6.49
C LEU A 109 5.82 1.79 5.92
N ARG A 110 4.96 1.42 4.96
CA ARG A 110 3.94 2.33 4.43
C ARG A 110 2.95 2.74 5.52
N ALA A 111 2.47 1.80 6.33
CA ALA A 111 1.54 2.09 7.42
C ALA A 111 2.16 3.03 8.48
N GLU A 112 3.43 2.83 8.84
CA GLU A 112 4.16 3.73 9.75
C GLU A 112 4.30 5.16 9.19
N GLN A 113 4.58 5.27 7.89
CA GLN A 113 4.67 6.55 7.20
C GLN A 113 3.33 7.25 7.13
N ASP A 114 2.26 6.53 6.76
CA ASP A 114 0.90 7.06 6.72
C ASP A 114 0.45 7.52 8.12
N PHE A 115 0.80 6.78 9.17
CA PHE A 115 0.56 7.18 10.56
C PHE A 115 1.29 8.48 10.92
N THR A 116 2.56 8.61 10.55
CA THR A 116 3.34 9.83 10.81
C THR A 116 2.76 11.04 10.07
N ILE A 117 2.32 10.85 8.82
CA ILE A 117 1.64 11.90 8.04
C ILE A 117 0.34 12.31 8.72
N ASN A 118 -0.46 11.36 9.22
CA ASN A 118 -1.69 11.66 9.94
C ASN A 118 -1.46 12.47 11.21
N LEU A 119 -0.46 12.11 12.02
CA LEU A 119 -0.09 12.90 13.21
C LEU A 119 0.30 14.34 12.84
N LYS A 120 1.04 14.50 11.75
CA LYS A 120 1.40 15.83 11.25
C LYS A 120 0.16 16.60 10.80
N ALA A 121 -0.75 15.96 10.06
CA ALA A 121 -2.00 16.58 9.62
C ALA A 121 -2.89 16.98 10.80
N GLU A 122 -2.95 16.16 11.85
CA GLU A 122 -3.67 16.48 13.09
C GLU A 122 -3.11 17.76 13.74
N ALA A 123 -1.79 17.86 13.91
CA ALA A 123 -1.14 19.07 14.43
C ALA A 123 -1.36 20.29 13.54
N GLU A 124 -1.37 20.12 12.21
CA GLU A 124 -1.67 21.19 11.25
C GLU A 124 -3.12 21.69 11.40
N VAL A 125 -4.09 20.79 11.60
CA VAL A 125 -5.49 21.13 11.85
C VAL A 125 -5.65 21.86 13.17
N GLU A 126 -4.98 21.42 14.24
CA GLU A 126 -4.98 22.09 15.54
C GLU A 126 -4.48 23.54 15.42
N GLU A 127 -3.38 23.76 14.68
CA GLU A 127 -2.83 25.10 14.48
C GLU A 127 -3.78 26.01 13.68
N ILE A 128 -4.49 25.46 12.69
CA ILE A 128 -5.52 26.18 11.93
C ILE A 128 -6.70 26.55 12.84
N LEU A 129 -7.19 25.62 13.66
CA LEU A 129 -8.28 25.88 14.61
C LEU A 129 -7.90 26.99 15.59
N ARG A 130 -6.68 26.96 16.14
CA ARG A 130 -6.18 28.03 17.01
C ARG A 130 -6.11 29.39 16.30
N HIS A 131 -5.73 29.41 15.04
CA HIS A 131 -5.75 30.65 14.24
C HIS A 131 -7.18 31.16 14.00
N LEU A 132 -8.15 30.27 13.75
CA LEU A 132 -9.55 30.63 13.55
C LEU A 132 -10.20 31.17 14.84
N GLU A 133 -9.89 30.58 15.99
CA GLU A 133 -10.34 31.09 17.29
C GLU A 133 -9.79 32.49 17.55
N ASN A 134 -8.48 32.69 17.32
CA ASN A 134 -7.84 34.01 17.44
C ASN A 134 -8.43 35.06 16.48
N GLN A 135 -8.84 34.65 15.28
CA GLN A 135 -9.54 35.55 14.33
C GLN A 135 -10.94 35.88 14.83
N SER A 136 -11.68 34.90 15.36
CA SER A 136 -13.02 35.08 15.91
C SER A 136 -13.04 36.04 17.09
N GLU A 137 -12.06 35.94 18.00
CA GLU A 137 -11.89 36.88 19.12
C GLU A 137 -11.66 38.32 18.63
N LYS A 138 -10.79 38.50 17.64
CA LYS A 138 -10.51 39.83 17.05
C LYS A 138 -11.75 40.43 16.37
N ILE A 139 -12.53 39.63 15.66
CA ILE A 139 -13.79 40.06 15.04
C ILE A 139 -14.76 40.54 16.14
N LEU A 140 -14.91 39.79 17.23
CA LEU A 140 -15.78 40.18 18.35
C LEU A 140 -15.34 41.51 19.00
N ILE A 141 -14.03 41.72 19.17
CA ILE A 141 -13.48 42.98 19.68
C ILE A 141 -13.79 44.14 18.73
N ILE A 142 -13.69 43.94 17.41
CA ILE A 142 -14.02 44.99 16.43
C ILE A 142 -15.52 45.31 16.49
N LEU A 143 -16.39 44.29 16.52
CA LEU A 143 -17.84 44.47 16.59
C LEU A 143 -18.26 45.26 17.85
N SER A 144 -17.73 44.89 19.02
CA SER A 144 -18.02 45.63 20.26
C SER A 144 -17.54 47.08 20.23
N LYS A 145 -16.40 47.36 19.59
CA LYS A 145 -15.94 48.75 19.38
C LYS A 145 -16.84 49.53 18.43
N LEU A 146 -17.36 48.89 17.38
CA LEU A 146 -18.29 49.53 16.45
C LEU A 146 -19.62 49.88 17.13
N GLU A 147 -20.18 48.94 17.91
CA GLU A 147 -21.41 49.16 18.69
C GLU A 147 -21.25 50.31 19.71
N ALA A 148 -20.09 50.37 20.38
CA ALA A 148 -19.77 51.47 21.30
C ALA A 148 -19.64 52.84 20.60
N LEU A 149 -19.22 52.87 19.34
CA LEU A 149 -19.15 54.11 18.54
C LEU A 149 -20.53 54.54 18.04
N GLU A 150 -21.36 53.58 17.60
CA GLU A 150 -22.74 53.81 17.17
C GLU A 150 -23.59 54.41 18.30
N ASN A 151 -23.54 53.82 19.50
CA ASN A 151 -24.25 54.31 20.69
C ASN A 151 -23.79 55.70 21.17
N LYS A 152 -22.64 56.20 20.69
CA LYS A 152 -22.12 57.53 21.02
C LYS A 152 -22.56 58.60 20.02
N HIS A 153 -23.20 58.21 18.93
CA HIS A 153 -23.68 59.10 17.86
C HIS A 153 -25.21 59.14 17.77
N VAL A 154 -25.91 58.46 18.68
CA VAL A 154 -27.34 58.58 18.99
C VAL A 154 -27.49 59.37 20.27
#